data_AF-A0A969N6D7-F1
#
_entry.id   AF-A0A969N6D7-F1
#
_cell.length_a   1.000
_cell.length_b   1.000
_cell.length_c   1.000
_cell.angle_alpha   90.00
_cell.angle_beta   90.00
_cell.angle_gamma   90.00
#
_symmetry.space_group_name_H-M   'P 1'
#
loop_
_entity.id
_entity.type
_entity.pdbx_description
1 polymer ?
#
loop_
_entity_poly.entity_id
_entity_poly.type
_entity_poly.pdbx_seq_one_letter_code
_entity_poly.pdbx_strand_id
1 'polypeptide(L)'
;MPTPLAQLPLQQSVRLSAAALSTFARCARQFRHLYLDQLSLPANTPEQERGRQFHRLVELHSQGQPVVDRLLGVDPQVQHWWQAFESSPHWDPQAEIRSELPLWTSLESWRIVARLDRLVLPDPTSRDPIEIIDWKTERQRPSDADLTHNWQVRLYPLLVRG
;
A
#
# COMPACT_ATOMS: atom_id res chain seq x y z
N MET A 1 -25.16 -3.28 34.83
CA MET A 1 -23.97 -4.15 34.75
C MET A 1 -23.57 -4.24 33.29
N PRO A 2 -22.41 -3.70 32.87
CA PRO A 2 -21.98 -3.79 31.47
C PRO A 2 -21.66 -5.23 31.13
N THR A 3 -22.24 -5.73 30.03
CA THR A 3 -22.00 -7.06 29.47
C THR A 3 -20.50 -7.26 29.24
N PRO A 4 -19.90 -8.39 29.68
CA PRO A 4 -18.51 -8.67 29.35
C PRO A 4 -18.40 -8.80 27.83
N LEU A 5 -17.39 -8.15 27.25
CA LEU A 5 -16.97 -8.38 25.87
C LEU A 5 -16.70 -9.88 25.72
N ALA A 6 -17.66 -10.60 25.17
CA ALA A 6 -17.51 -12.01 24.86
C ALA A 6 -16.24 -12.18 24.02
N GLN A 7 -15.33 -13.00 24.51
CA GLN A 7 -14.14 -13.43 23.79
C GLN A 7 -14.62 -14.18 22.54
N LEU A 8 -14.68 -13.45 21.42
CA LEU A 8 -14.82 -14.06 20.12
C LEU A 8 -13.59 -14.94 19.89
N PRO A 9 -13.75 -16.24 19.60
CA PRO A 9 -12.62 -17.06 19.26
C PRO A 9 -12.04 -16.51 17.96
N LEU A 10 -10.84 -15.91 18.03
CA LEU A 10 -10.07 -15.47 16.88
C LEU A 10 -9.55 -16.71 16.13
N GLN A 11 -10.44 -17.49 15.51
CA GLN A 11 -10.07 -18.66 14.69
C GLN A 11 -9.50 -18.26 13.31
N GLN A 12 -9.40 -16.96 13.02
CA GLN A 12 -8.66 -16.43 11.89
C GLN A 12 -7.74 -15.31 12.38
N SER A 13 -6.46 -15.38 12.02
CA SER A 13 -5.51 -14.32 12.34
C SER A 13 -5.96 -13.01 11.69
N VAL A 14 -6.30 -12.01 12.49
CA VAL A 14 -6.78 -10.72 11.96
C VAL A 14 -5.64 -10.02 11.24
N ARG A 15 -5.91 -9.53 10.02
CA ARG A 15 -4.92 -8.88 9.17
C ARG A 15 -4.79 -7.40 9.53
N LEU A 16 -3.62 -7.01 10.01
CA LEU A 16 -3.26 -5.62 10.32
C LEU A 16 -2.40 -5.05 9.20
N SER A 17 -3.03 -4.28 8.31
CA SER A 17 -2.34 -3.44 7.33
C SER A 17 -2.09 -2.04 7.89
N ALA A 18 -1.28 -1.23 7.21
CA ALA A 18 -1.11 0.18 7.56
C ALA A 18 -2.46 0.94 7.59
N ALA A 19 -3.37 0.66 6.64
CA ALA A 19 -4.71 1.24 6.64
C ALA A 19 -5.55 0.80 7.86
N ALA A 20 -5.40 -0.45 8.29
CA ALA A 20 -6.06 -0.97 9.49
C ALA A 20 -5.56 -0.26 10.75
N LEU A 21 -4.24 -0.10 10.88
CA LEU A 21 -3.60 0.59 12.01
C LEU A 21 -3.98 2.08 12.04
N SER A 22 -3.99 2.76 10.89
CA SER A 22 -4.48 4.15 10.76
C SER A 22 -5.95 4.26 11.16
N THR A 23 -6.79 3.30 10.76
CA THR A 23 -8.21 3.28 11.13
C THR A 23 -8.38 3.09 12.63
N PHE A 24 -7.63 2.18 13.25
CA PHE A 24 -7.68 1.96 14.70
C PHE A 24 -7.26 3.20 15.48
N ALA A 25 -6.13 3.81 15.11
CA ALA A 25 -5.61 5.01 15.75
C ALA A 25 -6.60 6.19 15.68
N ARG A 26 -7.34 6.30 14.57
CA ARG A 26 -8.36 7.34 14.37
C ARG A 26 -9.70 7.00 15.05
N CYS A 27 -10.17 5.76 14.94
CA CYS A 27 -11.45 5.30 15.47
C CYS A 27 -11.49 3.78 15.66
N ALA A 28 -11.30 3.33 16.90
CA ALA A 28 -11.34 1.91 17.27
C ALA A 28 -12.68 1.23 16.91
N ARG A 29 -13.81 1.94 17.01
CA ARG A 29 -15.13 1.40 16.63
C ARG A 29 -15.25 1.16 15.13
N GLN A 30 -14.73 2.07 14.31
CA GLN A 30 -14.69 1.87 12.86
C GLN A 30 -13.75 0.71 12.50
N PHE A 31 -12.59 0.61 13.17
CA PHE A 31 -11.68 -0.52 12.97
C PHE A 31 -12.37 -1.86 13.24
N ARG A 32 -13.09 -1.98 14.37
CA ARG A 32 -13.84 -3.19 14.71
C ARG A 32 -14.81 -3.56 13.58
N HIS A 33 -15.62 -2.61 13.14
CA HIS A 33 -16.59 -2.84 12.07
C HIS A 33 -15.96 -3.31 10.76
N LEU A 34 -14.85 -2.69 10.34
CA LEU A 34 -14.22 -3.00 9.06
C LEU A 34 -13.34 -4.27 9.09
N TYR A 35 -12.60 -4.49 10.18
CA TYR A 35 -11.53 -5.50 10.21
C TYR A 35 -11.82 -6.70 11.12
N LEU A 36 -12.73 -6.56 12.10
CA LEU A 36 -13.13 -7.66 13.00
C LEU A 36 -14.50 -8.22 12.61
N ASP A 37 -15.49 -7.33 12.46
CA ASP A 37 -16.86 -7.71 12.09
C ASP A 37 -17.00 -7.93 10.57
N GLN A 38 -15.99 -7.54 9.78
CA GLN A 38 -15.94 -7.67 8.31
C GLN A 38 -17.14 -7.07 7.58
N LEU A 39 -17.65 -5.94 8.07
CA LEU A 39 -18.73 -5.22 7.41
C LEU A 39 -18.27 -4.70 6.04
N SER A 40 -19.17 -4.76 5.07
CA SER A 40 -18.92 -4.33 3.70
C SER A 40 -18.53 -2.86 3.66
N LEU A 41 -17.45 -2.55 2.95
CA LEU A 41 -17.12 -1.17 2.62
C LEU A 41 -18.10 -0.63 1.56
N PRO A 42 -18.40 0.68 1.56
CA PRO A 42 -19.07 1.30 0.43
C PRO A 42 -18.23 1.11 -0.85
N ALA A 43 -18.90 1.22 -1.99
CA ALA A 43 -18.21 1.24 -3.28
C ALA A 43 -17.11 2.31 -3.32
N ASN A 44 -16.06 2.05 -4.08
CA ASN A 44 -14.96 3.00 -4.27
C ASN A 44 -15.49 4.34 -4.79
N THR A 45 -14.91 5.42 -4.29
CA THR A 45 -15.13 6.74 -4.89
C THR A 45 -14.48 6.79 -6.29
N PRO A 46 -14.92 7.70 -7.18
CA PRO A 46 -14.28 7.90 -8.47
C PRO A 46 -12.76 8.13 -8.36
N GLU A 47 -12.32 8.85 -7.31
CA GLU A 47 -10.90 9.09 -7.07
C GLU A 47 -10.14 7.82 -6.69
N GLN A 48 -10.73 6.97 -5.83
CA GLN A 48 -10.15 5.68 -5.49
C GLN A 48 -10.06 4.76 -6.72
N GLU A 49 -11.05 4.81 -7.61
CA GLU A 49 -11.04 4.01 -8.83
C GLU A 49 -9.96 4.48 -9.81
N ARG A 50 -9.79 5.81 -9.98
CA ARG A 50 -8.66 6.36 -10.76
C ARG A 50 -7.32 5.93 -10.18
N GLY A 51 -7.15 6.00 -8.86
CA GLY A 51 -5.95 5.54 -8.18
C GLY A 51 -5.67 4.07 -8.52
N ARG A 52 -6.68 3.20 -8.41
CA ARG A 52 -6.55 1.78 -8.78
C ARG A 52 -6.16 1.56 -10.25
N GLN A 53 -6.74 2.33 -11.17
CA GLN A 53 -6.37 2.28 -12.58
C GLN A 53 -4.88 2.65 -12.78
N PHE A 54 -4.41 3.70 -12.11
CA PHE A 54 -3.00 4.10 -12.14
C PHE A 54 -2.07 3.02 -11.59
N HIS A 55 -2.31 2.50 -10.38
CA HIS A 55 -1.49 1.41 -9.81
C HIS A 55 -1.47 0.19 -10.72
N ARG A 56 -2.60 -0.14 -11.37
CA ARG A 56 -2.66 -1.24 -12.33
C ARG A 56 -1.78 -1.01 -13.56
N LEU A 57 -1.72 0.21 -14.08
CA LEU A 57 -0.83 0.55 -15.20
C LEU A 57 0.64 0.38 -14.79
N VAL A 58 1.02 0.87 -13.61
CA VAL A 58 2.37 0.72 -13.08
C VAL A 58 2.74 -0.75 -12.88
N GLU A 59 1.84 -1.56 -12.32
CA GLU A 59 2.03 -3.00 -12.16
C GLU A 59 2.27 -3.69 -13.52
N LEU A 60 1.43 -3.42 -14.52
CA LEU A 60 1.56 -4.01 -15.86
C LEU A 60 2.91 -3.64 -16.50
N HIS A 61 3.31 -2.38 -16.37
CA HIS A 61 4.59 -1.92 -16.87
C HIS A 61 5.78 -2.59 -16.16
N SER A 62 5.73 -2.69 -14.82
CA SER A 62 6.73 -3.43 -14.05
C SER A 62 6.86 -4.91 -14.45
N GLN A 63 5.80 -5.49 -15.03
CA GLN A 63 5.78 -6.86 -15.56
C GLN A 63 6.23 -6.94 -17.03
N GLY A 64 6.65 -5.82 -17.64
CA GLY A 64 7.02 -5.74 -19.05
C GLY A 64 5.83 -5.84 -20.02
N GLN A 65 4.59 -5.66 -19.53
CA GLN A 65 3.41 -5.72 -20.38
C GLN A 65 3.17 -4.37 -21.08
N PRO A 66 2.69 -4.38 -22.34
CA PRO A 66 2.34 -3.15 -23.04
C PRO A 66 1.13 -2.47 -22.38
N VAL A 67 1.26 -1.16 -22.12
CA VAL A 67 0.23 -0.34 -21.46
C VAL A 67 -0.44 0.69 -22.38
N VAL A 68 0.07 0.88 -23.60
CA VAL A 68 -0.39 1.91 -24.56
C VAL A 68 -1.91 1.83 -24.79
N ASP A 69 -2.44 0.66 -25.12
CA ASP A 69 -3.88 0.50 -25.39
C ASP A 69 -4.74 0.76 -24.14
N ARG A 70 -4.19 0.48 -22.95
CA ARG A 70 -4.89 0.74 -21.68
C ARG A 70 -4.96 2.23 -21.40
N LEU A 71 -3.90 2.98 -21.69
CA LEU A 71 -3.84 4.42 -21.49
C LEU A 71 -4.88 5.19 -22.32
N LEU A 72 -5.21 4.71 -23.52
CA LEU A 72 -6.20 5.36 -24.39
C LEU A 72 -7.62 5.36 -23.79
N GLY A 73 -7.93 4.43 -22.87
CA GLY A 73 -9.26 4.25 -22.30
C GLY A 73 -9.44 4.71 -20.86
N VAL A 74 -8.40 5.24 -20.21
CA VAL A 74 -8.50 5.70 -18.81
C VAL A 74 -8.83 7.19 -18.71
N ASP A 75 -9.22 7.61 -17.50
CA ASP A 75 -9.52 9.00 -17.17
C ASP A 75 -8.28 9.91 -17.43
N PRO A 76 -8.46 11.16 -17.94
CA PRO A 76 -7.35 12.08 -18.19
C PRO A 76 -6.44 12.32 -16.97
N GLN A 77 -6.98 12.29 -15.75
CA GLN A 77 -6.18 12.41 -14.54
C GLN A 77 -5.22 11.23 -14.37
N VAL A 78 -5.65 10.02 -14.74
CA VAL A 78 -4.81 8.82 -14.71
C VAL A 78 -3.70 8.90 -15.76
N GLN A 79 -4.00 9.41 -16.96
CA GLN A 79 -2.99 9.69 -17.98
C GLN A 79 -1.95 10.70 -17.48
N HIS A 80 -2.39 11.73 -16.76
CA HIS A 80 -1.48 12.72 -16.17
C HIS A 80 -0.55 12.10 -15.11
N TRP A 81 -1.10 11.27 -14.21
CA TRP A 81 -0.26 10.53 -13.24
C TRP A 81 0.70 9.57 -13.92
N TRP A 82 0.28 8.92 -15.01
CA TRP A 82 1.16 8.07 -15.83
C TRP A 82 2.35 8.85 -16.40
N GLN A 83 2.11 10.02 -17.01
CA GLN A 83 3.18 10.88 -17.53
C GLN A 83 4.16 11.34 -16.43
N ALA A 84 3.63 11.65 -15.24
CA ALA A 84 4.46 11.99 -14.08
C ALA A 84 5.32 10.81 -13.63
N PHE A 85 4.77 9.59 -13.67
CA PHE A 85 5.51 8.36 -13.38
C PHE A 85 6.62 8.11 -14.41
N GLU A 86 6.34 8.22 -15.71
CA GLU A 86 7.34 8.10 -16.80
C GLU A 86 8.48 9.11 -16.68
N SER A 87 8.17 10.32 -16.22
CA SER A 87 9.16 11.38 -16.02
C SER A 87 9.94 11.25 -14.71
N SER A 88 9.59 10.30 -13.85
CA SER A 88 10.24 10.10 -12.55
C SER A 88 11.55 9.31 -12.68
N PRO A 89 12.53 9.53 -11.79
CA PRO A 89 13.76 8.72 -11.77
C PRO A 89 13.51 7.24 -11.43
N HIS A 90 12.29 6.89 -11.01
CA HIS A 90 11.91 5.57 -10.56
C HIS A 90 11.12 4.77 -11.61
N TRP A 91 10.90 5.33 -12.81
CA TRP A 91 10.25 4.68 -13.95
C TRP A 91 10.94 3.35 -14.32
N ASP A 92 12.25 3.43 -14.61
CA ASP A 92 13.07 2.31 -15.09
C ASP A 92 14.46 2.34 -14.42
N PRO A 93 14.55 2.03 -13.12
CA PRO A 93 15.83 1.99 -12.44
C PRO A 93 16.65 0.80 -12.95
N GLN A 94 17.94 1.04 -13.21
CA GLN A 94 18.92 0.02 -13.59
C GLN A 94 19.32 -0.83 -12.37
N ALA A 95 18.35 -1.50 -11.75
CA ALA A 95 18.48 -2.26 -10.51
C ALA A 95 17.52 -3.46 -10.49
N GLU A 96 17.71 -4.41 -9.58
CA GLU A 96 16.70 -5.47 -9.39
C GLU A 96 15.44 -4.86 -8.75
N ILE A 97 14.30 -5.04 -9.41
CA ILE A 97 13.02 -4.50 -8.97
C ILE A 97 12.08 -5.64 -8.62
N ARG A 98 11.41 -5.55 -7.47
CA ARG A 98 10.26 -6.38 -7.13
C ARG A 98 9.04 -5.48 -6.99
N SER A 99 8.01 -5.72 -7.81
CA SER A 99 6.75 -4.97 -7.75
C SER A 99 5.65 -5.78 -7.10
N GLU A 100 4.67 -5.09 -6.53
CA GLU A 100 3.48 -5.69 -5.94
C GLU A 100 3.79 -6.74 -4.85
N LEU A 101 4.90 -6.56 -4.13
CA LEU A 101 5.50 -7.56 -3.24
C LEU A 101 4.66 -7.74 -1.97
N PRO A 102 4.02 -8.90 -1.75
CA PRO A 102 3.32 -9.16 -0.50
C PRO A 102 4.32 -9.48 0.61
N LEU A 103 4.20 -8.78 1.74
CA LEU A 103 4.97 -9.03 2.96
C LEU A 103 4.02 -9.33 4.11
N TRP A 104 4.44 -10.20 5.01
CA TRP A 104 3.69 -10.48 6.23
C TRP A 104 4.55 -11.08 7.32
N THR A 105 4.14 -10.85 8.55
CA THR A 105 4.66 -11.55 9.74
C THR A 105 3.51 -11.85 10.70
N SER A 106 3.73 -12.77 11.64
CA SER A 106 2.74 -13.12 12.66
C SER A 106 3.17 -12.57 14.01
N LEU A 107 2.23 -11.93 14.70
CA LEU A 107 2.38 -11.45 16.07
C LEU A 107 1.20 -12.01 16.88
N GLU A 108 1.44 -13.11 17.60
CA GLU A 108 0.39 -13.87 18.30
C GLU A 108 -0.78 -14.23 17.37
N SER A 109 -2.01 -13.79 17.69
CA SER A 109 -3.21 -13.99 16.89
C SER A 109 -3.36 -12.99 15.73
N TRP A 110 -2.40 -12.09 15.54
CA TRP A 110 -2.45 -11.04 14.53
C TRP A 110 -1.49 -11.35 13.38
N ARG A 111 -1.91 -11.03 12.16
CA ARG A 111 -1.03 -11.07 10.98
C ARG A 111 -0.78 -9.65 10.52
N ILE A 112 0.45 -9.18 10.67
CA ILE A 112 0.86 -7.90 10.11
C ILE A 112 1.09 -8.12 8.62
N VAL A 113 0.48 -7.30 7.77
CA VAL A 113 0.54 -7.45 6.31
C VAL A 113 0.86 -6.13 5.62
N ALA A 114 1.62 -6.23 4.53
CA ALA A 114 1.85 -5.14 3.60
C ALA A 114 1.87 -5.67 2.16
N ARG A 115 1.66 -4.77 1.22
CA ARG A 115 1.94 -4.99 -0.20
C ARG A 115 2.69 -3.76 -0.66
N LEU A 116 3.96 -3.93 -1.01
CA LEU A 116 4.78 -2.85 -1.51
C LEU A 116 4.49 -2.68 -3.00
N ASP A 117 4.25 -1.46 -3.46
CA ASP A 117 4.14 -1.23 -4.90
C ASP A 117 5.47 -1.56 -5.59
N ARG A 118 6.59 -1.13 -5.00
CA ARG A 118 7.93 -1.39 -5.53
C ARG A 118 9.00 -1.46 -4.43
N LEU A 119 9.89 -2.45 -4.58
CA LEU A 119 11.13 -2.61 -3.84
C LEU A 119 12.29 -2.58 -4.84
N VAL A 120 13.25 -1.68 -4.64
CA VAL A 120 14.48 -1.60 -5.44
C VAL A 120 15.61 -2.18 -4.62
N LEU A 121 16.25 -3.21 -5.16
CA LEU A 121 17.37 -3.88 -4.55
C LEU A 121 18.66 -3.37 -5.21
N PRO A 122 19.60 -2.83 -4.43
CA PRO A 122 20.88 -2.35 -4.95
C PRO A 122 21.73 -3.53 -5.44
N ASP A 123 22.75 -3.22 -6.23
CA ASP A 123 23.78 -4.22 -6.56
C ASP A 123 24.37 -4.79 -5.26
N PRO A 124 24.46 -6.14 -5.10
CA PRO A 124 25.00 -6.75 -3.89
C PRO A 124 26.42 -6.31 -3.52
N THR A 125 27.17 -5.76 -4.47
CA THR A 125 28.53 -5.23 -4.29
C THR A 125 28.56 -3.73 -3.96
N SER A 126 27.44 -3.01 -4.12
CA SER A 126 27.33 -1.60 -3.75
C SER A 126 26.99 -1.41 -2.27
N ARG A 127 27.12 -0.17 -1.78
CA ARG A 127 26.71 0.22 -0.42
C ARG A 127 25.38 0.97 -0.41
N ASP A 128 24.67 0.95 -1.52
CA ASP A 128 23.42 1.69 -1.66
C ASP A 128 22.32 1.04 -0.79
N PRO A 129 21.36 1.83 -0.29
CA PRO A 129 20.27 1.28 0.49
C PRO A 129 19.27 0.52 -0.39
N ILE A 130 18.50 -0.37 0.23
CA ILE A 130 17.25 -0.85 -0.34
C ILE A 130 16.24 0.30 -0.32
N GLU A 131 15.58 0.55 -1.45
CA GLU A 131 14.54 1.59 -1.56
C GLU A 131 13.15 0.95 -1.61
N ILE A 132 12.23 1.49 -0.81
CA ILE A 132 10.81 1.15 -0.82
C ILE A 132 10.06 2.31 -1.44
N ILE A 133 9.33 2.04 -2.51
CA ILE A 133 8.56 3.05 -3.24
C ILE A 133 7.08 2.66 -3.17
N ASP A 134 6.27 3.59 -2.67
CA ASP A 134 4.81 3.50 -2.57
C ASP A 134 4.23 4.69 -3.35
N TRP A 135 3.52 4.39 -4.43
CA TRP A 135 2.99 5.42 -5.32
C TRP A 135 1.73 6.03 -4.72
N LYS A 136 1.61 7.35 -4.85
CA LYS A 136 0.52 8.13 -4.27
C LYS A 136 -0.09 9.03 -5.33
N THR A 137 -1.41 9.09 -5.35
CA THR A 137 -2.21 9.88 -6.31
C THR A 137 -2.89 11.08 -5.67
N GLU A 138 -2.66 11.30 -4.37
CA GLU A 138 -3.17 12.45 -3.62
C GLU A 138 -2.62 13.76 -4.18
N ARG A 139 -3.47 14.80 -4.19
CA ARG A 139 -3.11 16.12 -4.74
C ARG A 139 -1.98 16.82 -4.01
N GLN A 140 -1.82 16.55 -2.71
CA GLN A 140 -0.83 17.21 -1.87
C GLN A 140 -0.04 16.17 -1.09
N ARG A 141 1.28 16.24 -1.19
CA ARG A 141 2.18 15.44 -0.36
C ARG A 141 2.01 15.86 1.11
N PRO A 142 1.81 14.91 2.04
CA PRO A 142 1.82 15.21 3.48
C PRO A 142 3.14 15.83 3.92
N SER A 143 3.12 16.59 5.02
CA SER A 143 4.37 17.15 5.57
C SER A 143 5.30 16.03 6.04
N ASP A 144 6.61 16.29 6.11
CA ASP A 144 7.55 15.30 6.63
C ASP A 144 7.21 14.91 8.08
N ALA A 145 6.73 15.86 8.89
CA ALA A 145 6.24 15.59 10.24
C ALA A 145 5.06 14.58 10.24
N ASP A 146 4.11 14.71 9.32
CA ASP A 146 3.01 13.75 9.19
C ASP A 146 3.48 12.39 8.68
N LEU A 147 4.43 12.38 7.73
CA LEU A 147 5.00 11.14 7.18
C LEU A 147 5.73 10.32 8.24
N THR A 148 6.42 10.94 9.19
CA THR A 148 7.07 10.18 10.29
C THR A 148 6.07 9.41 11.17
N HIS A 149 4.81 9.85 11.22
CA HIS A 149 3.75 9.19 11.96
C HIS A 149 2.91 8.24 11.09
N ASN A 150 3.12 8.23 9.78
CA ASN A 150 2.37 7.40 8.85
C ASN A 150 2.71 5.92 9.05
N TRP A 151 1.67 5.07 9.15
CA TRP A 151 1.85 3.65 9.37
C TRP A 151 2.54 2.92 8.21
N GLN A 152 2.38 3.32 6.94
CA GLN A 152 3.12 2.70 5.83
C GLN A 152 4.62 2.97 5.96
N VAL A 153 5.01 4.23 6.19
CA VAL A 153 6.41 4.66 6.35
C VAL A 153 7.10 3.91 7.50
N ARG A 154 6.39 3.64 8.59
CA ARG A 154 6.92 2.92 9.75
C ARG A 154 6.91 1.40 9.56
N LEU A 155 5.85 0.84 8.97
CA LEU A 155 5.62 -0.61 8.91
C LEU A 155 6.45 -1.28 7.82
N TYR A 156 6.56 -0.66 6.65
CA TYR A 156 7.19 -1.31 5.50
C TYR A 156 8.68 -1.60 5.72
N PRO A 157 9.50 -0.67 6.25
CA PRO A 157 10.90 -0.97 6.55
C PRO A 157 11.09 -2.08 7.58
N LEU A 158 10.16 -2.21 8.54
CA LEU A 158 10.20 -3.30 9.54
C LEU A 158 9.94 -4.66 8.88
N LEU A 159 9.00 -4.73 7.95
CA LEU A 159 8.65 -5.97 7.24
C LEU A 159 9.69 -6.40 6.20
N VAL A 160 10.47 -5.45 5.65
CA VAL A 160 11.57 -5.78 4.73
C VAL A 160 12.81 -6.30 5.47
N ARG A 161 13.02 -5.87 6.73
CA ARG A 161 14.18 -6.26 7.54
C ARG A 161 13.98 -7.53 8.37
N GLY A 162 12.73 -7.89 8.67
CA GLY A 162 12.36 -9.05 9.49
C GLY A 162 12.26 -10.32 8.67
#